data_AF-A0AAN8PVC5-F1
#
_entry.id   AF-A0AAN8PVC5-F1
#
_cell.length_a   1.000
_cell.length_b   1.000
_cell.length_c   1.000
_cell.angle_alpha   90.00
_cell.angle_beta   90.00
_cell.angle_gamma   90.00
#
_symmetry.space_group_name_H-M   'P 1'
#
loop_
_entity.id
_entity.type
_entity.pdbx_description
1 polymer ?
#
loop_
_entity_poly.entity_id
_entity_poly.type
_entity_poly.pdbx_seq_one_letter_code
_entity_poly.pdbx_strand_id
1 'polypeptide(L)'
;MKRLSALEKKIVHNDEYQSPGKLRVVCDTMLQGTGRYLRSCGVDVKIMENHEDHDVAIQSGLKEERIILSSGNPYKKILSHVGQDACYDVISQGAQDQATEVLRHFNVKVTPQDIFSRCQVCNGDEYVKMPSSDMTILSDRKDFLIGSGDTVLSLTSNPYDNQSLSKRFEEEYGIEFSNLTFMKSQAFIKIELIPKAMITKVDWFYVCATCGKIFWEGSHFSRICDQFSHILTLTEQDTNIYDHILNS
;
A
#
# COMPACT_ATOMS: atom_id res chain seq x y z
N MET A 1 -28.59 -43.27 2.62
CA MET A 1 -27.29 -42.71 3.06
C MET A 1 -26.53 -42.19 1.85
N LYS A 2 -26.63 -40.89 1.55
CA LYS A 2 -25.81 -40.28 0.49
C LYS A 2 -24.51 -39.79 1.13
N ARG A 3 -23.37 -40.25 0.59
CA ARG A 3 -22.05 -39.73 0.94
C ARG A 3 -21.98 -38.27 0.47
N LEU A 4 -21.89 -37.34 1.43
CA LEU A 4 -21.53 -35.95 1.16
C LEU A 4 -20.12 -35.92 0.55
N SER A 5 -19.94 -35.09 -0.47
CA SER A 5 -18.68 -34.94 -1.18
C SER A 5 -17.64 -34.25 -0.30
N ALA A 6 -16.35 -34.49 -0.56
CA ALA A 6 -15.24 -33.91 0.21
C ALA A 6 -15.20 -32.35 0.19
N LEU A 7 -16.03 -31.70 -0.64
CA LEU A 7 -16.12 -30.24 -0.79
C LEU A 7 -17.20 -29.59 0.11
N GLU A 8 -18.20 -30.33 0.56
CA GLU A 8 -19.23 -29.79 1.48
C GLU A 8 -18.72 -29.63 2.92
N LYS A 9 -17.46 -30.03 3.19
CA LYS A 9 -16.77 -29.86 4.48
C LYS A 9 -15.93 -28.58 4.59
N LYS A 10 -16.00 -27.66 3.62
CA LYS A 10 -15.12 -26.48 3.57
C LYS A 10 -15.83 -25.12 3.67
N ILE A 11 -17.08 -25.09 4.11
CA ILE A 11 -17.72 -23.87 4.64
C ILE A 11 -17.84 -24.07 6.15
N VAL A 12 -16.69 -24.12 6.81
CA VAL A 12 -16.61 -23.66 8.20
C VAL A 12 -16.56 -22.15 8.05
N HIS A 13 -17.52 -21.41 8.61
CA HIS A 13 -17.30 -20.00 8.91
C HIS A 13 -16.04 -19.93 9.76
N ASN A 14 -14.90 -19.67 9.12
CA ASN A 14 -13.67 -19.46 9.84
C ASN A 14 -13.83 -18.04 10.41
N ASP A 15 -14.31 -17.94 11.65
CA ASP A 15 -14.32 -16.72 12.48
C ASP A 15 -12.88 -16.21 12.76
N GLU A 16 -11.88 -16.78 12.09
CA GLU A 16 -10.49 -16.41 12.18
C GLU A 16 -10.21 -15.24 11.23
N TYR A 17 -9.84 -14.12 11.83
CA TYR A 17 -9.39 -12.96 11.08
C TYR A 17 -8.18 -13.29 10.20
N GLN A 18 -8.15 -12.72 9.00
CA GLN A 18 -6.98 -12.79 8.13
C GLN A 18 -6.16 -11.50 8.17
N SER A 19 -4.85 -11.62 7.95
CA SER A 19 -3.94 -10.48 7.79
C SER A 19 -4.22 -9.74 6.47
N PRO A 20 -4.02 -8.42 6.39
CA PRO A 20 -4.37 -7.64 5.20
C PRO A 20 -3.69 -8.13 3.91
N GLY A 21 -2.43 -8.54 3.99
CA GLY A 21 -1.68 -9.04 2.83
C GLY A 21 -2.21 -10.34 2.21
N LYS A 22 -3.13 -11.06 2.88
CA LYS A 22 -3.81 -12.25 2.31
C LYS A 22 -4.99 -11.89 1.42
N LEU A 23 -5.62 -10.74 1.65
CA LEU A 23 -6.68 -10.25 0.79
C LEU A 23 -6.07 -9.63 -0.48
N ARG A 24 -6.47 -10.18 -1.63
CA ARG A 24 -6.02 -9.71 -2.94
C ARG A 24 -7.23 -9.26 -3.75
N VAL A 25 -7.24 -7.99 -4.14
CA VAL A 25 -8.40 -7.37 -4.80
C VAL A 25 -8.01 -6.59 -6.05
N VAL A 26 -8.99 -6.40 -6.95
CA VAL A 26 -8.94 -5.42 -8.04
C VAL A 26 -9.98 -4.34 -7.71
N CYS A 27 -9.57 -3.07 -7.67
CA CYS A 27 -10.51 -1.94 -7.58
C CYS A 27 -10.75 -1.38 -8.98
N ASP A 28 -12.03 -1.27 -9.36
CA ASP A 28 -12.42 -0.59 -10.59
C ASP A 28 -12.09 0.92 -10.57
N THR A 29 -12.37 1.58 -11.69
CA THR A 29 -12.11 3.01 -11.87
C THR A 29 -12.91 3.92 -10.92
N MET A 30 -14.02 3.43 -10.36
CA MET A 30 -14.82 4.18 -9.38
C MET A 30 -14.27 4.06 -7.96
N LEU A 31 -13.47 3.02 -7.69
CA LEU A 31 -12.94 2.69 -6.37
C LEU A 31 -11.43 2.93 -6.25
N GLN A 32 -10.82 3.74 -7.12
CA GLN A 32 -9.38 4.03 -7.05
C GLN A 32 -8.96 4.66 -5.71
N GLY A 33 -9.80 5.54 -5.16
CA GLY A 33 -9.58 6.12 -3.83
C GLY A 33 -9.53 5.02 -2.77
N THR A 34 -10.52 4.14 -2.77
CA THR A 34 -10.65 2.98 -1.87
C THR A 34 -9.46 2.07 -1.99
N GLY A 35 -9.02 1.78 -3.22
CA GLY A 35 -7.83 0.98 -3.46
C GLY A 35 -6.56 1.55 -2.83
N ARG A 36 -6.40 2.89 -2.84
CA ARG A 36 -5.26 3.54 -2.16
C ARG A 36 -5.34 3.40 -0.64
N TYR A 37 -6.54 3.49 -0.05
CA TYR A 37 -6.73 3.26 1.39
C TYR A 37 -6.47 1.81 1.78
N LEU A 38 -6.98 0.85 1.00
CA LEU A 38 -6.74 -0.58 1.22
C LEU A 38 -5.24 -0.92 1.14
N ARG A 39 -4.51 -0.38 0.14
CA ARG A 39 -3.04 -0.50 0.06
C ARG A 39 -2.36 0.04 1.31
N SER A 40 -2.83 1.19 1.83
CA SER A 40 -2.26 1.75 3.06
C SER A 40 -2.50 0.90 4.31
N CYS A 41 -3.48 -0.01 4.26
CA CYS A 41 -3.74 -0.99 5.30
C CYS A 41 -3.01 -2.32 5.06
N GLY A 42 -2.19 -2.43 4.00
CA GLY A 42 -1.42 -3.65 3.67
C GLY A 42 -2.12 -4.64 2.74
N VAL A 43 -3.31 -4.32 2.23
CA VAL A 43 -4.04 -5.16 1.26
C VAL A 43 -3.35 -5.14 -0.10
N ASP A 44 -3.23 -6.29 -0.75
CA ASP A 44 -2.70 -6.39 -2.13
C ASP A 44 -3.79 -5.96 -3.12
N VAL A 45 -3.68 -4.73 -3.63
CA VAL A 45 -4.69 -4.14 -4.52
C VAL A 45 -4.11 -3.83 -5.89
N LYS A 46 -4.74 -4.34 -6.93
CA LYS A 46 -4.62 -3.80 -8.29
C LYS A 46 -5.66 -2.69 -8.47
N ILE A 47 -5.23 -1.50 -8.86
CA ILE A 47 -6.14 -0.37 -9.11
C ILE A 47 -6.19 -0.18 -10.63
N MET A 48 -7.38 -0.09 -11.18
CA MET A 48 -7.57 0.16 -12.60
C MET A 48 -7.29 1.61 -12.99
N GLU A 49 -6.76 1.80 -14.19
CA GLU A 49 -6.54 3.10 -14.80
C GLU A 49 -7.84 3.66 -15.40
N ASN A 50 -7.98 4.99 -15.47
CA ASN A 50 -9.23 5.65 -15.87
C ASN A 50 -9.75 5.25 -17.26
N HIS A 51 -8.86 4.81 -18.15
CA HIS A 51 -9.21 4.41 -19.51
C HIS A 51 -9.57 2.93 -19.63
N GLU A 52 -9.41 2.14 -18.57
CA GLU A 52 -9.73 0.72 -18.56
C GLU A 52 -11.22 0.51 -18.26
N ASP A 53 -11.81 -0.51 -18.88
CA ASP A 53 -13.19 -0.90 -18.65
C ASP A 53 -13.28 -2.16 -17.76
N HIS A 54 -14.50 -2.50 -17.36
CA HIS A 54 -14.79 -3.69 -16.56
C HIS A 54 -14.25 -5.03 -17.10
N ASP A 55 -13.99 -5.19 -18.40
CA ASP A 55 -13.44 -6.44 -18.95
C ASP A 55 -11.99 -6.63 -18.49
N VAL A 56 -11.23 -5.54 -18.37
CA VAL A 56 -9.87 -5.56 -17.80
C VAL A 56 -9.90 -5.95 -16.32
N ALA A 57 -10.92 -5.52 -15.59
CA ALA A 57 -11.14 -5.90 -14.19
C ALA A 57 -11.36 -7.42 -14.07
N ILE A 58 -12.26 -7.95 -14.90
CA ILE A 58 -12.62 -9.37 -14.98
C ILE A 58 -11.40 -10.20 -15.33
N GLN A 59 -10.68 -9.82 -16.39
CA GLN A 59 -9.49 -10.53 -16.81
C GLN A 59 -8.42 -10.56 -15.71
N SER A 60 -8.21 -9.43 -15.04
CA SER A 60 -7.25 -9.33 -13.94
C SER A 60 -7.67 -10.17 -12.74
N GLY A 61 -8.96 -10.13 -12.36
CA GLY A 61 -9.52 -10.91 -11.27
C GLY A 61 -9.34 -12.41 -11.46
N LEU A 62 -9.69 -12.90 -12.65
CA LEU A 62 -9.58 -14.32 -12.98
C LEU A 62 -8.13 -14.79 -13.11
N LYS A 63 -7.27 -14.00 -13.79
CA LYS A 63 -5.87 -14.39 -14.03
C LYS A 63 -5.03 -14.38 -12.76
N GLU A 64 -5.26 -13.41 -11.89
CA GLU A 64 -4.43 -13.20 -10.69
C GLU A 64 -5.10 -13.73 -9.42
N GLU A 65 -6.27 -14.38 -9.52
CA GLU A 65 -7.07 -14.87 -8.39
C GLU A 65 -7.36 -13.75 -7.37
N ARG A 66 -7.90 -12.64 -7.87
CA ARG A 66 -8.26 -11.46 -7.08
C ARG A 66 -9.77 -11.26 -7.08
N ILE A 67 -10.31 -10.83 -5.94
CA ILE A 67 -11.72 -10.43 -5.83
C ILE A 67 -11.90 -9.05 -6.45
N ILE A 68 -12.91 -8.89 -7.30
CA ILE A 68 -13.18 -7.62 -8.00
C ILE A 68 -14.11 -6.76 -7.15
N LEU A 69 -13.62 -5.60 -6.73
CA LEU A 69 -14.40 -4.58 -6.04
C LEU A 69 -14.94 -3.60 -7.07
N SER A 70 -16.24 -3.40 -7.06
CA SER A 70 -16.93 -2.44 -7.93
C SER A 70 -18.17 -1.89 -7.22
N SER A 71 -18.86 -0.95 -7.83
CA SER A 71 -20.12 -0.41 -7.31
C SER A 71 -21.13 -0.14 -8.42
N GLY A 72 -22.42 -0.20 -8.10
CA GLY A 72 -23.48 0.28 -8.99
C GLY A 72 -23.62 -0.50 -10.30
N ASN A 73 -23.71 0.21 -11.43
CA ASN A 73 -23.93 -0.42 -12.75
C ASN A 73 -22.73 -1.27 -13.23
N PRO A 74 -21.46 -0.83 -13.09
CA PRO A 74 -20.29 -1.67 -13.35
C PRO A 74 -20.32 -3.01 -12.60
N TYR A 75 -20.65 -2.99 -11.29
CA TYR A 75 -20.76 -4.22 -10.50
C TYR A 75 -21.74 -5.22 -11.09
N LYS A 76 -22.95 -4.79 -11.48
CA LYS A 76 -23.97 -5.67 -12.07
C LYS A 76 -23.48 -6.39 -13.34
N LYS A 77 -22.65 -5.71 -14.14
CA LYS A 77 -22.04 -6.31 -15.34
C LYS A 77 -20.95 -7.30 -14.95
N ILE A 78 -20.09 -6.97 -13.99
CA ILE A 78 -19.05 -7.88 -13.52
C ILE A 78 -19.67 -9.16 -12.95
N LEU A 79 -20.70 -9.02 -12.10
CA LEU A 79 -21.42 -10.13 -11.49
C LEU A 79 -21.96 -11.13 -12.51
N SER A 80 -22.48 -10.67 -13.65
CA SER A 80 -23.00 -11.55 -14.70
C SER A 80 -21.92 -12.38 -15.42
N HIS A 81 -20.63 -12.04 -15.26
CA HIS A 81 -19.51 -12.71 -15.92
C HIS A 81 -18.72 -13.61 -14.98
N VAL A 82 -18.51 -13.22 -13.71
CA VAL A 82 -17.61 -13.95 -12.78
C VAL A 82 -18.33 -14.66 -11.64
N GLY A 83 -19.61 -14.36 -11.40
CA GLY A 83 -20.38 -14.91 -10.28
C GLY A 83 -20.07 -14.24 -8.93
N GLN A 84 -20.88 -14.54 -7.92
CA GLN A 84 -20.91 -13.81 -6.64
C GLN A 84 -19.63 -14.00 -5.80
N ASP A 85 -18.93 -15.12 -5.92
CA ASP A 85 -17.74 -15.39 -5.11
C ASP A 85 -16.48 -14.65 -5.60
N ALA A 86 -16.51 -14.09 -6.81
CA ALA A 86 -15.37 -13.43 -7.45
C ALA A 86 -15.48 -11.89 -7.48
N CYS A 87 -16.59 -11.31 -7.02
CA CYS A 87 -16.78 -9.87 -6.98
C CYS A 87 -17.62 -9.42 -5.78
N TYR A 88 -17.45 -8.16 -5.38
CA TYR A 88 -18.17 -7.57 -4.26
C TYR A 88 -18.68 -6.16 -4.60
N ASP A 89 -19.93 -5.88 -4.24
CA ASP A 89 -20.59 -4.58 -4.42
C ASP A 89 -20.26 -3.69 -3.22
N VAL A 90 -19.45 -2.66 -3.45
CA VAL A 90 -19.10 -1.69 -2.42
C VAL A 90 -20.18 -0.61 -2.37
N ILE A 91 -20.92 -0.55 -1.28
CA ILE A 91 -22.13 0.28 -1.16
C ILE A 91 -21.90 1.61 -0.43
N SER A 92 -20.92 1.66 0.48
CA SER A 92 -20.60 2.87 1.24
C SER A 92 -20.15 4.01 0.34
N GLN A 93 -20.21 5.24 0.85
CA GLN A 93 -19.79 6.44 0.12
C GLN A 93 -18.50 6.98 0.72
N GLY A 94 -17.59 7.41 -0.16
CA GLY A 94 -16.28 7.89 0.25
C GLY A 94 -15.27 6.76 0.46
N ALA A 95 -14.05 6.98 -0.03
CA ALA A 95 -13.01 5.95 -0.10
C ALA A 95 -12.66 5.31 1.25
N GLN A 96 -12.78 6.06 2.34
CA GLN A 96 -12.49 5.57 3.69
C GLN A 96 -13.55 4.57 4.17
N ASP A 97 -14.83 4.95 4.17
CA ASP A 97 -15.91 4.07 4.62
C ASP A 97 -16.02 2.83 3.74
N GLN A 98 -15.79 3.00 2.43
CA GLN A 98 -15.67 1.90 1.47
C GLN A 98 -14.53 0.93 1.82
N ALA A 99 -13.36 1.42 2.24
CA ALA A 99 -12.25 0.56 2.65
C ALA A 99 -12.59 -0.18 3.96
N THR A 100 -13.20 0.50 4.93
CA THR A 100 -13.68 -0.12 6.18
C THR A 100 -14.70 -1.22 5.92
N GLU A 101 -15.66 -0.98 5.02
CA GLU A 101 -16.65 -1.96 4.59
C GLU A 101 -15.97 -3.22 4.02
N VAL A 102 -15.04 -3.05 3.09
CA VAL A 102 -14.30 -4.15 2.45
C VAL A 102 -13.52 -4.95 3.50
N LEU A 103 -12.78 -4.28 4.39
CA LEU A 103 -11.99 -4.95 5.42
C LEU A 103 -12.88 -5.79 6.37
N ARG A 104 -14.03 -5.25 6.78
CA ARG A 104 -15.01 -5.97 7.62
C ARG A 104 -15.63 -7.14 6.88
N HIS A 105 -16.07 -6.93 5.63
CA HIS A 105 -16.71 -7.96 4.83
C HIS A 105 -15.83 -9.19 4.65
N PHE A 106 -14.52 -8.98 4.39
CA PHE A 106 -13.56 -10.05 4.21
C PHE A 106 -12.86 -10.50 5.50
N ASN A 107 -13.37 -10.10 6.67
CA ASN A 107 -12.82 -10.46 7.98
C ASN A 107 -11.31 -10.17 8.12
N VAL A 108 -10.86 -9.03 7.60
CA VAL A 108 -9.46 -8.59 7.65
C VAL A 108 -9.18 -7.82 8.93
N LYS A 109 -8.18 -8.25 9.69
CA LYS A 109 -7.70 -7.53 10.87
C LYS A 109 -6.42 -6.78 10.56
N VAL A 110 -6.49 -5.46 10.64
CA VAL A 110 -5.35 -4.56 10.44
C VAL A 110 -4.66 -4.32 11.78
N THR A 111 -3.34 -4.39 11.79
CA THR A 111 -2.48 -4.04 12.94
C THR A 111 -1.63 -2.81 12.61
N PRO A 112 -1.02 -2.13 13.61
CA PRO A 112 -0.12 -1.02 13.35
C PRO A 112 1.04 -1.36 12.42
N GLN A 113 1.49 -2.62 12.39
CA GLN A 113 2.56 -3.08 11.50
C GLN A 113 2.11 -3.22 10.03
N ASP A 114 0.81 -3.37 9.78
CA ASP A 114 0.27 -3.45 8.42
C ASP A 114 0.11 -2.07 7.77
N ILE A 115 0.00 -1.02 8.59
CA ILE A 115 -0.15 0.35 8.12
C ILE A 115 1.10 0.78 7.36
N PHE A 116 0.92 1.17 6.09
CA PHE A 116 1.99 1.44 5.12
C PHE A 116 2.96 0.28 4.87
N SER A 117 2.56 -0.96 5.18
CA SER A 117 3.29 -2.15 4.72
C SER A 117 3.22 -2.34 3.19
N ARG A 118 2.31 -1.64 2.50
CA ARG A 118 2.25 -1.55 1.04
C ARG A 118 2.16 -0.12 0.53
N CYS A 119 2.76 0.09 -0.63
CA CYS A 119 2.81 1.36 -1.33
C CYS A 119 1.45 1.70 -1.93
N GLN A 120 0.85 2.80 -1.45
CA GLN A 120 -0.39 3.35 -2.00
C GLN A 120 -0.32 3.60 -3.52
N VAL A 121 0.88 3.88 -4.05
CA VAL A 121 1.10 4.20 -5.47
C VAL A 121 1.24 2.93 -6.32
N CYS A 122 2.14 2.02 -5.94
CA CYS A 122 2.54 0.89 -6.81
C CYS A 122 2.23 -0.50 -6.24
N ASN A 123 1.65 -0.59 -5.03
CA ASN A 123 1.35 -1.83 -4.32
C ASN A 123 2.56 -2.64 -3.79
N GLY A 124 3.79 -2.19 -4.05
CA GLY A 124 5.01 -2.82 -3.51
C GLY A 124 5.08 -2.81 -1.98
N ASP A 125 5.69 -3.83 -1.41
CA ASP A 125 5.79 -4.11 0.04
C ASP A 125 7.22 -3.95 0.60
N GLU A 126 8.18 -3.59 -0.24
CA GLU A 126 9.56 -3.33 0.17
C GLU A 126 9.78 -1.82 0.37
N TYR A 127 10.18 -1.45 1.59
CA TYR A 127 10.53 -0.08 1.96
C TYR A 127 11.92 -0.01 2.57
N VAL A 128 12.64 1.03 2.20
CA VAL A 128 13.85 1.47 2.91
C VAL A 128 13.47 2.56 3.90
N LYS A 129 13.76 2.32 5.19
CA LYS A 129 13.67 3.32 6.25
C LYS A 129 14.98 4.09 6.33
N MET A 130 14.92 5.41 6.27
CA MET A 130 16.09 6.28 6.15
C MET A 130 15.95 7.50 7.07
N PRO A 131 16.99 7.89 7.83
CA PRO A 131 16.94 9.08 8.67
C PRO A 131 17.01 10.37 7.82
N SER A 132 16.56 11.48 8.41
CA SER A 132 16.65 12.83 7.82
C SER A 132 18.04 13.18 7.28
N SER A 133 19.09 12.78 7.99
CA SER A 133 20.48 13.04 7.59
C SER A 133 20.81 12.42 6.24
N ASP A 134 20.37 11.18 6.00
CA ASP A 134 20.62 10.48 4.74
C ASP A 134 19.71 10.99 3.63
N MET A 135 18.47 11.36 3.95
CA MET A 135 17.60 12.04 2.99
C MET A 135 18.18 13.40 2.54
N THR A 136 18.84 14.12 3.44
CA THR A 136 19.56 15.36 3.12
C THR A 136 20.69 15.10 2.14
N ILE A 137 21.49 14.05 2.37
CA ILE A 137 22.58 13.65 1.46
C ILE A 137 22.02 13.32 0.06
N LEU A 138 20.93 12.55 -0.01
CA LEU A 138 20.29 12.23 -1.30
C LEU A 138 19.78 13.50 -2.01
N SER A 139 19.18 14.43 -1.28
CA SER A 139 18.71 15.71 -1.81
C SER A 139 19.85 16.56 -2.37
N ASP A 140 20.95 16.70 -1.63
CA ASP A 140 22.12 17.46 -2.08
C ASP A 140 22.75 16.81 -3.32
N ARG A 141 22.83 15.47 -3.35
CA ARG A 141 23.33 14.73 -4.51
C ARG A 141 22.44 14.97 -5.73
N LYS A 142 21.12 14.99 -5.56
CA LYS A 142 20.17 15.27 -6.64
C LYS A 142 20.37 16.68 -7.21
N ASP A 143 20.49 17.69 -6.33
CA ASP A 143 20.77 19.07 -6.73
C ASP A 143 22.08 19.16 -7.53
N PHE A 144 23.13 18.46 -7.10
CA PHE A 144 24.41 18.38 -7.82
C PHE A 144 24.30 17.74 -9.21
N LEU A 145 23.57 16.62 -9.33
CA LEU A 145 23.36 15.93 -10.61
C LEU A 145 22.60 16.79 -11.62
N ILE A 146 21.65 17.61 -11.15
CA ILE A 146 20.94 18.58 -12.00
C ILE A 146 21.88 19.72 -12.41
N GLY A 147 22.62 20.29 -11.46
CA GLY A 147 23.53 21.42 -11.72
C GLY A 147 24.71 21.11 -12.65
N SER A 148 25.13 19.83 -12.70
CA SER A 148 26.24 19.38 -13.55
C SER A 148 25.85 19.23 -15.03
N GLY A 149 24.56 19.34 -15.38
CA GLY A 149 24.07 19.22 -16.76
C GLY A 149 24.39 20.41 -17.66
N ASP A 150 24.71 21.59 -17.11
CA ASP A 150 24.76 22.86 -17.86
C ASP A 150 26.13 23.56 -17.87
N THR A 151 27.21 23.01 -17.30
CA THR A 151 28.53 23.69 -17.34
C THR A 151 29.72 22.75 -17.23
N VAL A 152 30.67 22.88 -18.17
CA VAL A 152 31.99 22.20 -18.23
C VAL A 152 32.94 22.64 -17.08
N LEU A 153 32.45 23.35 -16.06
CA LEU A 153 33.25 23.94 -15.00
C LEU A 153 32.55 23.82 -13.64
N SER A 154 32.76 22.69 -12.95
CA SER A 154 32.91 22.70 -11.49
C SER A 154 33.70 21.47 -11.04
N LEU A 155 35.03 21.56 -11.14
CA LEU A 155 35.98 20.67 -10.46
C LEU A 155 36.03 20.92 -8.93
N THR A 156 34.95 21.47 -8.35
CA THR A 156 34.81 21.49 -6.90
C THR A 156 34.36 20.11 -6.47
N SER A 157 35.25 19.41 -5.78
CA SER A 157 35.02 18.11 -5.17
C SER A 157 33.68 18.11 -4.42
N ASN A 158 32.67 17.45 -4.99
CA ASN A 158 31.42 17.19 -4.28
C ASN A 158 31.79 16.44 -2.99
N PRO A 159 31.47 16.95 -1.79
CA PRO A 159 31.84 16.31 -0.53
C PRO A 159 31.25 14.90 -0.38
N TYR A 160 30.24 14.57 -1.19
CA TYR A 160 29.59 13.27 -1.27
C TYR A 160 30.18 12.33 -2.34
N ASP A 161 31.16 12.78 -3.14
CA ASP A 161 31.89 11.98 -4.13
C ASP A 161 33.06 11.23 -3.48
N ASN A 162 32.78 10.62 -2.33
CA ASN A 162 33.70 9.70 -1.68
C ASN A 162 33.14 8.29 -1.84
N GLN A 163 33.98 7.39 -2.37
CA GLN A 163 33.69 5.96 -2.56
C GLN A 163 33.11 5.30 -1.30
N SER A 164 33.44 5.78 -0.10
CA SER A 164 32.88 5.27 1.15
C SER A 164 31.38 5.54 1.30
N LEU A 165 30.88 6.70 0.86
CA LEU A 165 29.46 7.04 0.96
C LEU A 165 28.63 6.25 -0.06
N SER A 166 29.11 6.16 -1.31
CA SER A 166 28.46 5.34 -2.33
C SER A 166 28.32 3.89 -1.85
N LYS A 167 29.42 3.30 -1.37
CA LYS A 167 29.41 1.94 -0.83
C LYS A 167 28.45 1.78 0.36
N ARG A 168 28.37 2.75 1.27
CA ARG A 168 27.42 2.71 2.39
C ARG A 168 25.98 2.67 1.91
N PHE A 169 25.58 3.53 0.97
CA PHE A 169 24.21 3.56 0.44
C PHE A 169 23.86 2.28 -0.33
N GLU A 170 24.82 1.68 -1.03
CA GLU A 170 24.64 0.38 -1.67
C GLU A 170 24.42 -0.74 -0.64
N GLU A 171 25.27 -0.83 0.38
CA GLU A 171 25.21 -1.89 1.39
C GLU A 171 24.03 -1.75 2.35
N GLU A 172 23.70 -0.53 2.77
CA GLU A 172 22.67 -0.24 3.77
C GLU A 172 21.27 -0.17 3.17
N TYR A 173 21.15 0.35 1.93
CA TYR A 173 19.85 0.66 1.32
C TYR A 173 19.64 0.04 -0.06
N GLY A 174 20.67 -0.57 -0.67
CA GLY A 174 20.59 -1.05 -2.05
C GLY A 174 20.38 0.09 -3.04
N ILE A 175 20.94 1.27 -2.78
CA ILE A 175 20.82 2.47 -3.61
C ILE A 175 22.12 2.70 -4.37
N GLU A 176 22.02 2.77 -5.69
CA GLU A 176 23.11 3.26 -6.52
C GLU A 176 23.19 4.79 -6.39
N PHE A 177 24.20 5.25 -5.65
CA PHE A 177 24.35 6.66 -5.31
C PHE A 177 24.70 7.57 -6.50
N SER A 178 25.24 6.97 -7.58
CA SER A 178 25.65 7.69 -8.79
C SER A 178 24.45 8.30 -9.53
N ASN A 179 23.31 7.60 -9.53
CA ASN A 179 22.09 7.93 -10.28
C ASN A 179 20.82 7.99 -9.40
N LEU A 180 20.95 7.71 -8.11
CA LEU A 180 19.86 7.73 -7.12
C LEU A 180 18.74 6.75 -7.48
N THR A 181 19.12 5.54 -7.89
CA THR A 181 18.19 4.44 -8.18
C THR A 181 18.32 3.30 -7.17
N PHE A 182 17.25 2.54 -6.99
CA PHE A 182 17.34 1.25 -6.31
C PHE A 182 17.97 0.21 -7.23
N MET A 183 18.99 -0.48 -6.77
CA MET A 183 19.74 -1.45 -7.57
C MET A 183 18.85 -2.62 -8.06
N LYS A 184 17.87 -3.06 -7.27
CA LYS A 184 16.99 -4.20 -7.62
C LYS A 184 15.90 -3.82 -8.61
N SER A 185 15.20 -2.71 -8.38
CA SER A 185 14.03 -2.30 -9.18
C SER A 185 14.37 -1.32 -10.30
N GLN A 186 15.57 -0.73 -10.27
CA GLN A 186 15.99 0.38 -11.12
C GLN A 186 15.09 1.63 -10.98
N ALA A 187 14.31 1.71 -9.90
CA ALA A 187 13.43 2.84 -9.65
C ALA A 187 14.22 4.05 -9.15
N PHE A 188 14.01 5.20 -9.79
CA PHE A 188 14.53 6.48 -9.32
C PHE A 188 13.84 6.89 -8.02
N ILE A 189 14.63 7.32 -7.04
CA ILE A 189 14.13 7.88 -5.79
C ILE A 189 13.55 9.27 -6.09
N LYS A 190 12.26 9.47 -5.78
CA LYS A 190 11.48 10.66 -6.15
C LYS A 190 11.65 11.81 -5.16
N ILE A 191 12.89 12.22 -4.96
CA ILE A 191 13.29 13.23 -3.95
C ILE A 191 12.65 14.58 -4.27
N GLU A 192 12.47 14.90 -5.55
CA GLU A 192 11.83 16.12 -6.03
C GLU A 192 10.38 16.31 -5.55
N LEU A 193 9.74 15.24 -5.09
CA LEU A 193 8.37 15.29 -4.55
C LEU A 193 8.32 15.67 -3.07
N ILE A 194 9.47 15.82 -2.40
CA ILE A 194 9.55 16.27 -1.01
C ILE A 194 9.79 17.78 -0.97
N PRO A 195 8.93 18.57 -0.32
CA PRO A 195 9.25 19.96 -0.01
C PRO A 195 10.51 20.03 0.85
N LYS A 196 11.54 20.81 0.48
CA LYS A 196 12.83 20.88 1.21
C LYS A 196 12.66 21.12 2.72
N ALA A 197 11.66 21.91 3.12
CA ALA A 197 11.35 22.17 4.52
C ALA A 197 10.91 20.94 5.33
N MET A 198 10.46 19.86 4.68
CA MET A 198 10.10 18.60 5.34
C MET A 198 11.32 17.74 5.66
N ILE A 199 12.38 17.81 4.84
CA ILE A 199 13.62 17.06 5.05
C ILE A 199 14.16 17.34 6.45
N THR A 200 14.15 18.61 6.88
CA THR A 200 14.68 19.03 8.19
C THR A 200 13.71 18.88 9.37
N LYS A 201 12.43 18.60 9.14
CA LYS A 201 11.39 18.52 10.19
C LYS A 201 10.99 17.09 10.55
N VAL A 202 11.39 16.13 9.74
CA VAL A 202 10.98 14.73 9.82
C VAL A 202 12.19 13.91 10.20
N ASP A 203 12.08 13.07 11.23
CA ASP A 203 13.19 12.23 11.66
C ASP A 203 13.46 11.07 10.70
N TRP A 204 12.39 10.45 10.19
CA TRP A 204 12.44 9.22 9.39
C TRP A 204 11.58 9.28 8.13
N PHE A 205 12.16 8.82 7.04
CA PHE A 205 11.53 8.63 5.75
C PHE A 205 11.43 7.15 5.41
N TYR A 206 10.39 6.80 4.64
CA TYR A 206 10.16 5.47 4.11
C TYR A 206 10.10 5.56 2.59
N VAL A 207 11.06 4.97 1.91
CA VAL A 207 11.18 5.01 0.45
C VAL A 207 10.75 3.66 -0.11
N CYS A 208 9.72 3.65 -0.95
CA CYS A 208 9.30 2.42 -1.63
C CYS A 208 10.38 1.96 -2.61
N ALA A 209 10.92 0.78 -2.37
CA ALA A 209 12.00 0.20 -3.18
C ALA A 209 11.55 -0.15 -4.60
N THR A 210 10.25 -0.25 -4.87
CA THR A 210 9.70 -0.59 -6.20
C THR A 210 9.49 0.62 -7.10
N CYS A 211 9.07 1.78 -6.57
CA CYS A 211 8.69 2.94 -7.38
C CYS A 211 9.35 4.25 -6.96
N GLY A 212 10.20 4.22 -5.92
CA GLY A 212 10.93 5.36 -5.40
C GLY A 212 10.08 6.44 -4.74
N LYS A 213 8.77 6.19 -4.53
CA LYS A 213 7.91 7.13 -3.80
C LYS A 213 8.35 7.20 -2.34
N ILE A 214 8.44 8.41 -1.83
CA ILE A 214 8.88 8.68 -0.45
C ILE A 214 7.67 9.06 0.41
N PHE A 215 7.61 8.47 1.58
CA PHE A 215 6.61 8.70 2.62
C PHE A 215 7.33 9.09 3.91
N TRP A 216 6.61 9.74 4.82
CA TRP A 216 7.10 10.03 6.15
C TRP A 216 5.94 10.07 7.13
N GLU A 217 6.24 9.81 8.39
CA GLU A 217 5.28 9.99 9.47
C GLU A 217 5.01 11.49 9.65
N GLY A 218 3.79 11.90 9.34
CA GLY A 218 3.30 13.25 9.56
C GLY A 218 1.84 13.23 9.99
N SER A 219 1.16 14.38 9.97
CA SER A 219 -0.27 14.45 10.28
C SER A 219 -1.12 13.48 9.44
N HIS A 220 -0.65 13.05 8.26
CA HIS A 220 -1.33 12.05 7.44
C HIS A 220 -1.20 10.61 7.99
N PHE A 221 -0.04 10.24 8.56
CA PHE A 221 0.15 8.96 9.24
C PHE A 221 -0.69 8.90 10.52
N SER A 222 -0.60 9.95 11.36
CA SER A 222 -1.46 10.06 12.55
C SER A 222 -2.92 10.05 12.18
N ARG A 223 -3.36 10.80 11.14
CA ARG A 223 -4.75 10.74 10.66
C ARG A 223 -5.15 9.35 10.21
N ILE A 224 -4.32 8.61 9.49
CA ILE A 224 -4.63 7.24 9.07
C ILE A 224 -4.74 6.33 10.30
N CYS A 225 -3.82 6.41 11.26
CA CYS A 225 -3.90 5.65 12.50
C CYS A 225 -5.12 6.03 13.36
N ASP A 226 -5.45 7.32 13.47
CA ASP A 226 -6.61 7.84 14.19
C ASP A 226 -7.91 7.46 13.47
N GLN A 227 -7.93 7.53 12.14
CA GLN A 227 -9.06 7.16 11.30
C GLN A 227 -9.32 5.67 11.35
N PHE A 228 -8.28 4.85 11.30
CA PHE A 228 -8.37 3.42 11.46
C PHE A 228 -8.36 2.99 12.92
N SER A 229 -8.36 3.91 13.90
CA SER A 229 -8.40 3.55 15.32
C SER A 229 -9.56 2.58 15.59
N HIS A 230 -10.73 2.81 15.00
CA HIS A 230 -11.90 1.93 15.10
C HIS A 230 -11.76 0.57 14.39
N ILE A 231 -10.82 0.41 13.45
CA ILE A 231 -10.46 -0.87 12.82
C ILE A 231 -9.34 -1.55 13.62
N LEU A 232 -8.39 -0.77 14.12
CA LEU A 232 -7.29 -1.19 14.99
C LEU A 232 -7.80 -1.64 16.38
N THR A 233 -8.94 -1.09 16.84
CA THR A 233 -9.64 -1.44 18.09
C THR A 233 -10.78 -2.46 17.92
N LEU A 234 -10.88 -3.14 16.76
CA LEU A 234 -11.71 -4.35 16.61
C LEU A 234 -11.26 -5.51 17.53
N THR A 235 -10.39 -5.24 18.50
CA THR A 235 -9.88 -6.11 19.54
C THR A 235 -10.63 -6.01 20.86
N GLU A 236 -11.43 -4.96 21.12
CA GLU A 236 -11.99 -4.77 22.47
C GLU A 236 -13.52 -4.78 22.56
N GLN A 237 -14.26 -4.42 21.50
CA GLN A 237 -15.73 -4.32 21.59
C GLN A 237 -16.50 -5.57 21.14
N ASP A 238 -15.88 -6.50 20.41
CA ASP A 238 -16.52 -7.78 20.05
C ASP A 238 -16.32 -8.90 21.09
N THR A 239 -15.61 -8.61 22.19
CA THR A 239 -15.51 -9.49 23.36
C THR A 239 -16.65 -9.33 24.37
N ASN A 240 -17.59 -8.39 24.17
CA ASN A 240 -18.62 -8.07 25.18
C ASN A 240 -20.03 -8.56 24.83
N ILE A 241 -20.16 -9.56 23.95
CA ILE A 241 -21.42 -10.28 23.70
C ILE A 241 -21.54 -11.57 24.54
N TYR A 242 -20.44 -12.08 25.11
CA TYR A 242 -20.47 -13.29 25.95
C TYR A 242 -20.71 -13.05 27.45
N ASP A 243 -20.64 -11.80 27.94
CA ASP A 243 -20.89 -11.48 29.36
C ASP A 243 -22.36 -11.19 29.70
N HIS A 244 -23.25 -11.09 28.70
CA HIS A 244 -24.69 -10.88 28.91
C HIS A 244 -25.53 -12.17 28.93
N ILE A 245 -24.93 -13.34 28.74
CA ILE A 245 -25.62 -14.65 28.81
C ILE A 245 -25.23 -15.44 30.08
N LEU A 246 -24.18 -15.02 30.80
CA LEU A 246 -23.72 -15.69 32.04
C LEU A 246 -24.04 -14.93 33.33
N ASN A 247 -24.80 -13.84 33.27
CA ASN A 247 -25.30 -13.12 34.46
C ASN A 247 -26.83 -12.95 34.44
N SER A 248 -27.54 -14.02 34.10
CA SER A 248 -28.83 -14.30 34.74
C SER A 248 -28.58 -14.89 36.13
#